data_AF-A0A954L0Q7-F1
#
_entry.id   AF-A0A954L0Q7-F1
#
_cell.length_a   1.000
_cell.length_b   1.000
_cell.length_c   1.000
_cell.angle_alpha   90.00
_cell.angle_beta   90.00
_cell.angle_gamma   90.00
#
_symmetry.space_group_name_H-M   'P 1'
#
loop_
_entity.id
_entity.type
_entity.pdbx_description
1 polymer ?
#
loop_
_entity_poly.entity_id
_entity_poly.type
_entity_poly.pdbx_seq_one_letter_code
_entity_poly.pdbx_strand_id
1 'polypeptide(L)'
;VTETAYREEPYTVCRPVTETQYREETYCVQRPIWETQYRECSYTVQQPVWEEHVRECRYTVQQPVCETIERECRRVVMRPVTETIQQERCYTVMRPETRTRCVRRMAGQWVNQQYCVPGPVIPRIVCGPLGPSFCMTQAPPRTLCRRVWCPRVVEQQVPYTVMVPQVVRQQCPVQVTRHVPETIVTKIPMQVTRMVPKDLVQRIPYRTCRMVAETRSQQIPYRVCRFETEQRTRSIPQTVCRMVSEQHVRRIPYCVRKQVPYTSVQKVSRLVPRQVEQTCTRMVAKQVTREVPYVKSYLVPETVCGSAMSAPCSGSGNCCGCSP
;
A
#
# COMPACT_ATOMS: atom_id res chain seq x y z
N VAL A 1 18.87 51.87 142.10
CA VAL A 1 19.00 51.94 140.61
C VAL A 1 18.68 50.55 140.02
N THR A 2 18.06 50.48 138.83
CA THR A 2 17.77 49.23 138.07
C THR A 2 18.52 49.20 136.74
N GLU A 3 19.12 48.07 136.38
CA GLU A 3 19.81 47.83 135.08
C GLU A 3 19.23 46.59 134.34
N THR A 4 19.28 46.58 133.01
CA THR A 4 18.80 45.49 132.11
C THR A 4 19.94 44.66 131.50
N ALA A 5 19.79 43.33 131.43
CA ALA A 5 20.74 42.35 130.86
C ALA A 5 20.02 41.34 129.91
N TYR A 6 20.75 40.56 129.08
CA TYR A 6 20.19 39.61 128.10
C TYR A 6 20.77 38.19 128.23
N ARG A 7 19.99 37.14 127.90
CA ARG A 7 20.41 35.72 127.86
C ARG A 7 20.16 35.09 126.48
N GLU A 8 21.00 34.13 126.07
CA GLU A 8 20.88 33.42 124.78
C GLU A 8 20.31 31.99 124.92
N GLU A 9 19.53 31.53 123.94
CA GLU A 9 18.88 30.21 123.88
C GLU A 9 19.03 29.55 122.50
N PRO A 10 19.57 28.31 122.41
CA PRO A 10 19.64 27.54 121.16
C PRO A 10 18.31 26.82 120.80
N TYR A 11 17.99 26.68 119.51
CA TYR A 11 16.88 25.90 118.95
C TYR A 11 17.28 25.18 117.64
N THR A 12 16.60 24.08 117.29
CA THR A 12 16.91 23.25 116.10
C THR A 12 15.76 23.31 115.08
N VAL A 13 16.08 23.35 113.78
CA VAL A 13 15.14 23.35 112.65
C VAL A 13 15.45 22.16 111.73
N CYS A 14 14.44 21.42 111.28
CA CYS A 14 14.60 20.32 110.31
C CYS A 14 14.13 20.74 108.91
N ARG A 15 14.92 20.50 107.87
CA ARG A 15 14.53 20.72 106.46
C ARG A 15 14.61 19.44 105.61
N PRO A 16 13.71 19.24 104.63
CA PRO A 16 13.79 18.10 103.72
C PRO A 16 14.88 18.29 102.66
N VAL A 17 15.61 17.21 102.36
CA VAL A 17 16.55 17.08 101.24
C VAL A 17 16.09 15.94 100.34
N THR A 18 15.93 16.23 99.05
CA THR A 18 15.51 15.27 98.01
C THR A 18 16.73 14.70 97.26
N GLU A 19 16.79 13.39 97.10
CA GLU A 19 17.82 12.68 96.32
C GLU A 19 17.16 11.77 95.27
N THR A 20 17.68 11.75 94.04
CA THR A 20 17.21 10.85 92.98
C THR A 20 18.02 9.56 92.98
N GLN A 21 17.35 8.43 93.15
CA GLN A 21 17.91 7.08 93.05
C GLN A 21 17.33 6.36 91.83
N TYR A 22 18.03 5.38 91.26
CA TYR A 22 17.56 4.62 90.09
C TYR A 22 17.26 3.17 90.48
N ARG A 23 16.10 2.65 90.06
CA ARG A 23 15.69 1.24 90.21
C ARG A 23 15.71 0.55 88.85
N GLU A 24 16.33 -0.63 88.76
CA GLU A 24 16.28 -1.45 87.55
C GLU A 24 15.03 -2.35 87.53
N GLU A 25 14.35 -2.40 86.39
CA GLU A 25 13.22 -3.30 86.14
C GLU A 25 13.45 -4.10 84.85
N THR A 26 13.33 -5.43 84.94
CA THR A 26 13.34 -6.35 83.80
C THR A 26 11.92 -6.55 83.26
N TYR A 27 11.73 -6.41 81.95
CA TYR A 27 10.45 -6.68 81.27
C TYR A 27 10.67 -7.50 79.99
N CYS A 28 9.67 -8.30 79.61
CA CYS A 28 9.73 -9.13 78.40
C CYS A 28 9.11 -8.39 77.21
N VAL A 29 9.78 -8.44 76.06
CA VAL A 29 9.28 -7.91 74.77
C VAL A 29 9.21 -9.04 73.75
N GLN A 30 8.15 -9.08 72.96
CA GLN A 30 8.01 -10.01 71.83
C GLN A 30 8.69 -9.41 70.60
N ARG A 31 9.76 -10.05 70.11
CA ARG A 31 10.48 -9.63 68.91
C ARG A 31 10.06 -10.50 67.72
N PRO A 32 9.50 -9.94 66.64
CA PRO A 32 9.16 -10.71 65.45
C PRO A 32 10.41 -11.07 64.65
N ILE A 33 10.53 -12.33 64.25
CA ILE A 33 11.58 -12.86 63.39
C ILE A 33 10.93 -13.42 62.13
N TRP A 34 11.45 -13.01 60.99
CA TRP A 34 10.92 -13.34 59.67
C TRP A 34 11.81 -14.37 58.99
N GLU A 35 11.24 -15.51 58.61
CA GLU A 35 11.93 -16.57 57.88
C GLU A 35 11.29 -16.76 56.50
N THR A 36 12.12 -16.83 55.46
CA THR A 36 11.66 -17.15 54.10
C THR A 36 11.65 -18.67 53.94
N GLN A 37 10.47 -19.24 53.70
CA GLN A 37 10.28 -20.65 53.37
C GLN A 37 9.83 -20.79 51.91
N TYR A 38 10.00 -21.97 51.33
CA TYR A 38 9.65 -22.24 49.93
C TYR A 38 8.57 -23.31 49.86
N ARG A 39 7.53 -23.07 49.05
CA ARG A 39 6.51 -24.07 48.72
C ARG A 39 6.66 -24.49 47.27
N GLU A 40 6.67 -25.79 47.01
CA GLU A 40 6.62 -26.33 45.67
C GLU A 40 5.18 -26.26 45.11
N CYS A 41 5.03 -25.61 43.96
CA CYS A 41 3.79 -25.51 43.24
C CYS A 41 3.98 -26.06 41.83
N SER A 42 3.21 -27.07 41.45
CA SER A 42 3.17 -27.60 40.09
C SER A 42 1.99 -27.02 39.32
N TYR A 43 2.22 -26.56 38.09
CA TYR A 43 1.18 -26.08 37.19
C TYR A 43 1.37 -26.64 35.77
N THR A 44 0.26 -26.81 35.04
CA THR A 44 0.26 -27.33 33.68
C THR A 44 0.30 -26.18 32.67
N VAL A 45 1.27 -26.22 31.77
CA VAL A 45 1.38 -25.29 30.63
C VAL A 45 1.05 -26.04 29.35
N GLN A 46 0.20 -25.44 28.51
CA GLN A 46 -0.11 -25.98 27.19
C GLN A 46 0.94 -25.48 26.19
N GLN A 47 1.76 -26.39 25.66
CA GLN A 47 2.76 -26.06 24.65
C GLN A 47 2.29 -26.46 23.25
N PRO A 48 2.42 -25.57 22.23
CA PRO A 48 2.12 -25.92 20.85
C PRO A 48 3.25 -26.77 20.26
N VAL A 49 2.93 -28.00 19.89
CA VAL A 49 3.81 -28.88 19.11
C VAL A 49 3.35 -28.86 17.66
N TRP A 50 4.28 -28.52 16.76
CA TRP A 50 4.01 -28.43 15.33
C TRP A 50 4.51 -29.67 14.61
N GLU A 51 3.65 -30.29 13.81
CA GLU A 51 3.99 -31.44 12.95
C GLU A 51 3.90 -31.02 11.48
N GLU A 52 4.92 -31.39 10.71
CA GLU A 52 4.98 -31.10 9.27
C GLU A 52 4.43 -32.28 8.48
N HIS A 53 3.54 -31.98 7.55
CA HIS A 53 2.93 -32.98 6.68
C HIS A 53 3.00 -32.50 5.23
N VAL A 54 2.89 -33.44 4.31
CA VAL A 54 2.82 -33.16 2.87
C VAL A 54 1.58 -33.84 2.32
N ARG A 55 0.68 -33.08 1.69
CA ARG A 55 -0.46 -33.65 0.97
C ARG A 55 -0.18 -33.69 -0.52
N GLU A 56 -0.55 -34.77 -1.18
CA GLU A 56 -0.51 -34.86 -2.64
C GLU A 56 -1.85 -34.44 -3.23
N CYS A 57 -1.84 -33.37 -4.04
CA CYS A 57 -2.98 -32.95 -4.84
C CYS A 57 -2.73 -33.36 -6.29
N ARG A 58 -3.64 -34.17 -6.83
CA ARG A 58 -3.62 -34.57 -8.24
C ARG A 58 -4.64 -33.76 -9.01
N TYR A 59 -4.23 -33.17 -10.13
CA TYR A 59 -5.13 -32.41 -10.99
C TYR A 59 -4.73 -32.57 -12.46
N THR A 60 -5.73 -32.53 -13.34
CA THR A 60 -5.54 -32.67 -14.78
C THR A 60 -5.52 -31.29 -15.42
N VAL A 61 -4.47 -30.99 -16.18
CA VAL A 61 -4.35 -29.76 -16.98
C VAL A 61 -4.41 -30.11 -18.45
N GLN A 62 -5.10 -29.29 -19.23
CA GLN A 62 -5.11 -29.39 -20.69
C GLN A 62 -3.80 -28.80 -21.24
N GLN A 63 -2.89 -29.64 -21.73
CA GLN A 63 -1.64 -29.20 -22.35
C GLN A 63 -1.82 -29.07 -23.88
N PRO A 64 -1.48 -27.92 -24.50
CA PRO A 64 -1.48 -27.81 -25.95
C PRO A 64 -0.31 -28.62 -26.53
N VAL A 65 -0.63 -29.51 -27.48
CA VAL A 65 0.36 -30.27 -28.25
C VAL A 65 0.24 -29.83 -29.71
N CYS A 66 1.34 -29.33 -30.27
CA CYS A 66 1.44 -28.93 -31.67
C CYS A 66 1.88 -30.13 -32.51
N GLU A 67 1.09 -30.49 -33.52
CA GLU A 67 1.41 -31.58 -34.44
C GLU A 67 1.36 -31.04 -35.88
N THR A 68 2.30 -31.50 -36.70
CA THR A 68 2.32 -31.16 -38.13
C THR A 68 1.51 -32.20 -38.88
N ILE A 69 0.42 -31.78 -39.50
CA ILE A 69 -0.46 -32.65 -40.29
C ILE A 69 -0.38 -32.24 -41.76
N GLU A 70 -0.31 -33.21 -42.65
CA GLU A 70 -0.41 -32.94 -44.10
C GLU A 70 -1.86 -32.71 -44.49
N ARG A 71 -2.17 -31.52 -45.02
CA ARG A 71 -3.47 -31.22 -45.63
C ARG A 71 -3.37 -31.31 -47.14
N GLU A 72 -4.25 -32.10 -47.76
CA GLU A 72 -4.40 -32.13 -49.20
C GLU A 72 -5.16 -30.89 -49.69
N CYS A 73 -4.50 -30.07 -50.49
CA CYS A 73 -5.10 -28.96 -51.21
C CYS A 73 -5.22 -29.34 -52.68
N ARG A 74 -6.44 -29.33 -53.21
CA ARG A 74 -6.74 -29.66 -54.61
C ARG A 74 -7.10 -28.39 -55.36
N ARG A 75 -6.41 -28.10 -56.47
CA ARG A 75 -6.76 -26.99 -57.35
C ARG A 75 -6.88 -27.46 -58.79
N VAL A 76 -7.88 -26.95 -59.49
CA VAL A 76 -8.07 -27.20 -60.91
C VAL A 76 -7.26 -26.16 -61.68
N VAL A 77 -6.39 -26.63 -62.58
CA VAL A 77 -5.59 -25.79 -63.48
C VAL A 77 -5.95 -26.15 -64.91
N MET A 78 -6.07 -25.14 -65.77
CA MET A 78 -6.34 -25.35 -67.19
C MET A 78 -5.03 -25.66 -67.91
N ARG A 79 -4.73 -26.95 -68.13
CA ARG A 79 -3.55 -27.37 -68.90
C ARG A 79 -3.82 -27.17 -70.40
N PRO A 80 -2.94 -26.45 -71.14
CA PRO A 80 -3.04 -26.39 -72.58
C PRO A 80 -2.60 -27.72 -73.18
N VAL A 81 -3.47 -28.29 -74.02
CA VAL A 81 -3.17 -29.49 -74.82
C VAL A 81 -3.14 -29.06 -76.27
N THR A 82 -1.99 -29.21 -76.92
CA THR A 82 -1.79 -28.94 -78.34
C THR A 82 -1.97 -30.20 -79.16
N GLU A 83 -2.90 -30.16 -80.11
CA GLU A 83 -3.14 -31.26 -81.05
C GLU A 83 -2.98 -30.74 -82.47
N THR A 84 -2.30 -31.51 -83.32
CA THR A 84 -2.16 -31.18 -84.75
C THR A 84 -3.33 -31.77 -85.51
N ILE A 85 -4.18 -30.90 -86.04
CA ILE A 85 -5.35 -31.28 -86.84
C ILE A 85 -5.08 -30.96 -88.31
N GLN A 86 -5.43 -31.87 -89.21
CA GLN A 86 -5.36 -31.61 -90.64
C GLN A 86 -6.56 -30.75 -91.05
N GLN A 87 -6.32 -29.47 -91.33
CA GLN A 87 -7.36 -28.57 -91.81
C GLN A 87 -7.29 -28.48 -93.34
N GLU A 88 -8.42 -28.73 -93.99
CA GLU A 88 -8.52 -28.60 -95.43
C GLU A 88 -8.66 -27.13 -95.83
N ARG A 89 -7.73 -26.66 -96.67
CA ARG A 89 -7.78 -25.32 -97.27
C ARG A 89 -7.99 -25.45 -98.77
N CYS A 90 -8.96 -24.70 -99.28
CA CYS A 90 -9.29 -24.64 -100.69
C CYS A 90 -8.80 -23.32 -101.27
N TYR A 91 -8.00 -23.37 -102.33
CA TYR A 91 -7.63 -22.17 -103.08
C TYR A 91 -7.80 -22.40 -104.58
N THR A 92 -8.12 -21.33 -105.28
CA THR A 92 -8.34 -21.36 -106.74
C THR A 92 -7.01 -21.12 -107.44
N VAL A 93 -6.60 -22.07 -108.27
CA VAL A 93 -5.43 -21.94 -109.14
C VAL A 93 -5.90 -21.84 -110.58
N MET A 94 -5.38 -20.86 -111.32
CA MET A 94 -5.64 -20.74 -112.75
C MET A 94 -4.77 -21.76 -113.49
N ARG A 95 -5.38 -22.75 -114.14
CA ARG A 95 -4.66 -23.72 -114.97
C ARG A 95 -4.91 -23.48 -116.46
N PRO A 96 -3.88 -23.62 -117.32
CA PRO A 96 -4.06 -23.46 -118.75
C PRO A 96 -4.82 -24.67 -119.32
N GLU A 97 -5.97 -24.42 -119.93
CA GLU A 97 -6.74 -25.39 -120.70
C GLU A 97 -6.61 -25.05 -122.19
N THR A 98 -6.29 -26.04 -123.02
CA THR A 98 -6.23 -25.85 -124.47
C THR A 98 -7.62 -26.05 -125.06
N ARG A 99 -8.17 -25.01 -125.68
CA ARG A 99 -9.45 -25.05 -126.40
C ARG A 99 -9.21 -24.84 -127.88
N THR A 100 -10.05 -25.40 -128.74
CA THR A 100 -9.97 -25.19 -130.19
C THR A 100 -11.04 -24.20 -130.63
N ARG A 101 -10.68 -23.30 -131.56
CA ARG A 101 -11.65 -22.47 -132.29
C ARG A 101 -11.48 -22.64 -133.78
N CYS A 102 -12.60 -22.61 -134.51
CA CYS A 102 -12.59 -22.64 -135.97
C CYS A 102 -12.27 -21.25 -136.51
N VAL A 103 -11.22 -21.15 -137.32
CA VAL A 103 -10.82 -19.93 -138.02
C VAL A 103 -10.89 -20.19 -139.53
N ARG A 104 -11.47 -19.25 -140.29
CA ARG A 104 -11.52 -19.31 -141.76
C ARG A 104 -10.23 -18.73 -142.32
N ARG A 105 -9.49 -19.53 -143.10
CA ARG A 105 -8.28 -19.10 -143.81
C ARG A 105 -8.48 -19.24 -145.32
N MET A 106 -8.09 -18.22 -146.09
CA MET A 106 -8.05 -18.34 -147.55
C MET A 106 -6.87 -19.21 -147.97
N ALA A 107 -7.17 -20.30 -148.67
CA ALA A 107 -6.20 -21.20 -149.30
C ALA A 107 -6.63 -21.43 -150.75
N GLY A 108 -5.81 -21.12 -151.73
CA GLY A 108 -6.14 -21.35 -153.14
C GLY A 108 -5.32 -22.44 -153.76
N GLN A 109 -5.73 -22.83 -154.97
CA GLN A 109 -4.95 -23.71 -155.84
C GLN A 109 -4.90 -23.13 -157.25
N TRP A 110 -3.81 -23.40 -157.95
CA TRP A 110 -3.67 -23.03 -159.36
C TRP A 110 -4.32 -24.10 -160.24
N VAL A 111 -5.27 -23.70 -161.08
CA VAL A 111 -5.98 -24.59 -162.01
C VAL A 111 -5.56 -24.25 -163.45
N ASN A 112 -5.30 -25.28 -164.27
CA ASN A 112 -5.01 -25.12 -165.69
C ASN A 112 -6.31 -24.98 -166.47
N GLN A 113 -6.48 -23.87 -167.19
CA GLN A 113 -7.61 -23.62 -168.08
C GLN A 113 -7.14 -23.71 -169.54
N GLN A 114 -7.77 -24.58 -170.32
CA GLN A 114 -7.50 -24.74 -171.75
C GLN A 114 -8.32 -23.75 -172.58
N TYR A 115 -7.73 -23.20 -173.63
CA TYR A 115 -8.42 -22.39 -174.64
C TYR A 115 -7.87 -22.68 -176.04
N CYS A 116 -8.72 -22.61 -177.06
CA CYS A 116 -8.37 -22.92 -178.45
C CYS A 116 -8.15 -21.66 -179.27
N VAL A 117 -7.11 -21.66 -180.11
CA VAL A 117 -6.83 -20.62 -181.11
C VAL A 117 -6.84 -21.22 -182.53
N PRO A 118 -7.38 -20.54 -183.56
CA PRO A 118 -7.45 -21.04 -184.93
C PRO A 118 -6.07 -21.38 -185.52
N GLY A 119 -5.99 -22.41 -186.38
CA GLY A 119 -4.74 -22.81 -187.04
C GLY A 119 -4.39 -21.90 -188.22
N PRO A 120 -3.12 -21.84 -188.66
CA PRO A 120 -2.68 -21.01 -189.78
C PRO A 120 -3.16 -21.55 -191.16
N VAL A 121 -3.27 -20.70 -192.19
CA VAL A 121 -3.70 -21.07 -193.56
C VAL A 121 -2.49 -21.41 -194.44
N ILE A 122 -2.53 -22.56 -195.15
CA ILE A 122 -1.39 -23.12 -195.91
C ILE A 122 -1.82 -23.62 -197.32
N PRO A 123 -0.96 -23.49 -198.36
CA PRO A 123 -1.25 -23.96 -199.72
C PRO A 123 -1.20 -25.48 -199.86
N ARG A 124 -2.15 -26.08 -200.58
CA ARG A 124 -2.18 -27.48 -201.01
C ARG A 124 -2.41 -27.59 -202.52
N ILE A 125 -1.80 -28.57 -203.18
CA ILE A 125 -2.03 -28.85 -204.61
C ILE A 125 -3.29 -29.70 -204.78
N VAL A 126 -4.12 -29.37 -205.76
CA VAL A 126 -5.32 -30.10 -206.16
C VAL A 126 -5.30 -30.26 -207.69
N CYS A 127 -5.54 -31.46 -208.22
CA CYS A 127 -5.59 -31.70 -209.67
C CYS A 127 -6.92 -31.28 -210.28
N GLY A 128 -6.91 -30.33 -211.22
CA GLY A 128 -8.06 -29.93 -212.03
C GLY A 128 -7.95 -30.41 -213.49
N PRO A 129 -9.00 -30.25 -214.32
CA PRO A 129 -9.07 -30.80 -215.69
C PRO A 129 -8.03 -30.23 -216.67
N LEU A 130 -7.35 -29.13 -216.32
CA LEU A 130 -6.25 -28.52 -217.09
C LEU A 130 -4.87 -28.70 -216.40
N GLY A 131 -4.77 -29.56 -215.39
CA GLY A 131 -3.55 -29.82 -214.61
C GLY A 131 -3.63 -29.40 -213.13
N PRO A 132 -2.59 -29.71 -212.32
CA PRO A 132 -2.55 -29.39 -210.89
C PRO A 132 -2.46 -27.89 -210.59
N SER A 133 -3.32 -27.38 -209.68
CA SER A 133 -3.33 -26.01 -209.16
C SER A 133 -3.24 -25.96 -207.63
N PHE A 134 -2.74 -24.86 -207.06
CA PHE A 134 -2.61 -24.68 -205.60
C PHE A 134 -3.85 -23.97 -205.02
N CYS A 135 -4.41 -24.47 -203.91
CA CYS A 135 -5.48 -23.87 -203.12
C CYS A 135 -5.04 -23.68 -201.65
N MET A 136 -5.32 -22.52 -201.04
CA MET A 136 -4.98 -22.24 -199.64
C MET A 136 -6.06 -22.82 -198.71
N THR A 137 -5.69 -23.67 -197.74
CA THR A 137 -6.61 -24.28 -196.77
C THR A 137 -6.16 -24.05 -195.33
N GLN A 138 -7.09 -23.78 -194.41
CA GLN A 138 -6.77 -23.53 -192.99
C GLN A 138 -6.48 -24.83 -192.22
N ALA A 139 -5.40 -24.83 -191.45
CA ALA A 139 -5.03 -25.94 -190.57
C ALA A 139 -5.93 -25.97 -189.31
N PRO A 140 -6.07 -27.15 -188.67
CA PRO A 140 -6.89 -27.29 -187.47
C PRO A 140 -6.38 -26.41 -186.29
N PRO A 141 -7.29 -25.92 -185.43
CA PRO A 141 -6.96 -25.08 -184.28
C PRO A 141 -6.04 -25.78 -183.27
N ARG A 142 -5.25 -24.98 -182.54
CA ARG A 142 -4.37 -25.43 -181.45
C ARG A 142 -5.00 -25.10 -180.10
N THR A 143 -4.92 -26.03 -179.15
CA THR A 143 -5.33 -25.80 -177.76
C THR A 143 -4.12 -25.46 -176.91
N LEU A 144 -4.17 -24.33 -176.19
CA LEU A 144 -3.14 -23.87 -175.24
C LEU A 144 -3.69 -23.89 -173.81
N CYS A 145 -2.81 -23.98 -172.82
CA CYS A 145 -3.16 -23.95 -171.39
C CYS A 145 -2.64 -22.67 -170.72
N ARG A 146 -3.44 -22.04 -169.85
CA ARG A 146 -2.98 -21.00 -168.90
C ARG A 146 -3.33 -21.37 -167.46
N ARG A 147 -2.52 -20.94 -166.49
CA ARG A 147 -2.79 -21.14 -165.05
C ARG A 147 -3.62 -19.98 -164.49
N VAL A 148 -4.70 -20.29 -163.78
CA VAL A 148 -5.55 -19.32 -163.07
C VAL A 148 -5.59 -19.69 -161.59
N TRP A 149 -5.40 -18.72 -160.69
CA TRP A 149 -5.49 -18.94 -159.25
C TRP A 149 -6.96 -18.95 -158.80
N CYS A 150 -7.38 -20.04 -158.15
CA CYS A 150 -8.73 -20.20 -157.62
C CYS A 150 -8.68 -20.18 -156.09
N PRO A 151 -9.04 -19.07 -155.41
CA PRO A 151 -9.06 -19.02 -153.96
C PRO A 151 -10.22 -19.86 -153.38
N ARG A 152 -9.95 -20.64 -152.34
CA ARG A 152 -10.94 -21.41 -151.58
C ARG A 152 -10.85 -21.02 -150.09
N VAL A 153 -11.99 -20.78 -149.44
CA VAL A 153 -11.99 -20.59 -147.98
C VAL A 153 -12.00 -21.96 -147.33
N VAL A 154 -11.02 -22.23 -146.47
CA VAL A 154 -10.92 -23.48 -145.70
C VAL A 154 -11.05 -23.15 -144.22
N GLU A 155 -11.85 -23.95 -143.51
CA GLU A 155 -11.97 -23.88 -142.05
C GLU A 155 -10.84 -24.68 -141.40
N GLN A 156 -10.09 -24.05 -140.51
CA GLN A 156 -8.99 -24.67 -139.76
C GLN A 156 -9.26 -24.53 -138.26
N GLN A 157 -9.14 -25.62 -137.52
CA GLN A 157 -9.16 -25.57 -136.06
C GLN A 157 -7.80 -25.10 -135.53
N VAL A 158 -7.80 -24.01 -134.77
CA VAL A 158 -6.60 -23.46 -134.15
C VAL A 158 -6.73 -23.56 -132.63
N PRO A 159 -5.76 -24.22 -131.94
CA PRO A 159 -5.77 -24.28 -130.49
C PRO A 159 -5.39 -22.92 -129.88
N TYR A 160 -6.03 -22.55 -128.79
CA TYR A 160 -5.68 -21.40 -127.97
C TYR A 160 -5.81 -21.75 -126.48
N THR A 161 -5.00 -21.12 -125.65
CA THR A 161 -4.97 -21.39 -124.20
C THR A 161 -5.92 -20.47 -123.46
N VAL A 162 -6.80 -21.03 -122.64
CA VAL A 162 -7.68 -20.30 -121.72
C VAL A 162 -7.29 -20.65 -120.29
N MET A 163 -7.12 -19.64 -119.44
CA MET A 163 -6.89 -19.85 -118.02
C MET A 163 -8.22 -20.16 -117.34
N VAL A 164 -8.37 -21.37 -116.81
CA VAL A 164 -9.60 -21.81 -116.15
C VAL A 164 -9.35 -21.95 -114.64
N PRO A 165 -10.24 -21.40 -113.79
CA PRO A 165 -10.12 -21.54 -112.35
C PRO A 165 -10.39 -22.98 -111.94
N GLN A 166 -9.42 -23.63 -111.29
CA GLN A 166 -9.57 -24.95 -110.69
C GLN A 166 -9.37 -24.86 -109.18
N VAL A 167 -10.32 -25.40 -108.40
CA VAL A 167 -10.21 -25.46 -106.95
C VAL A 167 -9.25 -26.59 -106.56
N VAL A 168 -8.15 -26.23 -105.92
CA VAL A 168 -7.20 -27.18 -105.34
C VAL A 168 -7.48 -27.28 -103.84
N ARG A 169 -7.60 -28.51 -103.35
CA ARG A 169 -7.81 -28.83 -101.93
C ARG A 169 -6.47 -29.30 -101.36
N GLN A 170 -5.99 -28.65 -100.31
CA GLN A 170 -4.74 -28.99 -99.64
C GLN A 170 -5.00 -29.20 -98.14
N GLN A 171 -4.54 -30.33 -97.62
CA GLN A 171 -4.53 -30.58 -96.17
C GLN A 171 -3.30 -29.90 -95.57
N CYS A 172 -3.53 -28.95 -94.67
CA CYS A 172 -2.48 -28.25 -93.95
C CYS A 172 -2.55 -28.62 -92.46
N PRO A 173 -1.46 -29.09 -91.84
CA PRO A 173 -1.44 -29.32 -90.41
C PRO A 173 -1.54 -27.99 -89.66
N VAL A 174 -2.55 -27.86 -88.80
CA VAL A 174 -2.73 -26.69 -87.93
C VAL A 174 -2.66 -27.16 -86.49
N GLN A 175 -1.89 -26.44 -85.66
CA GLN A 175 -1.84 -26.68 -84.22
C GLN A 175 -3.05 -26.02 -83.56
N VAL A 176 -3.89 -26.81 -82.91
CA VAL A 176 -5.04 -26.33 -82.14
C VAL A 176 -4.76 -26.56 -80.66
N THR A 177 -4.79 -25.48 -79.88
CA THR A 177 -4.68 -25.51 -78.41
C THR A 177 -6.07 -25.59 -77.80
N ARG A 178 -6.33 -26.62 -76.99
CA ARG A 178 -7.52 -26.66 -76.12
C ARG A 178 -7.11 -26.70 -74.66
N HIS A 179 -7.83 -25.99 -73.80
CA HIS A 179 -7.60 -25.99 -72.36
C HIS A 179 -8.40 -27.10 -71.70
N VAL A 180 -7.73 -28.03 -71.04
CA VAL A 180 -8.36 -29.17 -70.34
C VAL A 180 -8.17 -28.98 -68.82
N PRO A 181 -9.23 -29.16 -68.01
CA PRO A 181 -9.10 -29.08 -66.56
C PRO A 181 -8.26 -30.25 -66.03
N GLU A 182 -7.22 -29.95 -65.28
CA GLU A 182 -6.37 -30.91 -64.59
C GLU A 182 -6.37 -30.61 -63.08
N THR A 183 -6.66 -31.62 -62.26
CA THR A 183 -6.67 -31.48 -60.80
C THR A 183 -5.27 -31.76 -60.26
N ILE A 184 -4.62 -30.72 -59.74
CA ILE A 184 -3.33 -30.84 -59.06
C ILE A 184 -3.59 -30.98 -57.56
N VAL A 185 -3.03 -32.03 -56.96
CA VAL A 185 -3.07 -32.27 -55.51
C VAL A 185 -1.72 -31.88 -54.91
N THR A 186 -1.72 -31.00 -53.92
CA THR A 186 -0.52 -30.59 -53.19
C THR A 186 -0.73 -30.82 -51.69
N LYS A 187 0.20 -31.55 -51.06
CA LYS A 187 0.22 -31.75 -49.62
C LYS A 187 0.94 -30.58 -48.96
N ILE A 188 0.23 -29.83 -48.12
CA ILE A 188 0.78 -28.68 -47.40
C ILE A 188 0.87 -29.05 -45.92
N PRO A 189 2.05 -28.95 -45.29
CA PRO A 189 2.16 -29.14 -43.85
C PRO A 189 1.47 -28.00 -43.12
N MET A 190 0.53 -28.33 -42.23
CA MET A 190 -0.12 -27.37 -41.34
C MET A 190 0.12 -27.75 -39.88
N GLN A 191 0.38 -26.75 -39.05
CA GLN A 191 0.45 -26.92 -37.59
C GLN A 191 -0.96 -26.93 -37.02
N VAL A 192 -1.33 -28.00 -36.33
CA VAL A 192 -2.58 -28.10 -35.60
C VAL A 192 -2.26 -28.24 -34.12
N THR A 193 -2.96 -27.46 -33.29
CA THR A 193 -2.89 -27.57 -31.84
C THR A 193 -4.07 -28.39 -31.34
N ARG A 194 -3.79 -29.44 -30.57
CA ARG A 194 -4.82 -30.17 -29.81
C ARG A 194 -4.54 -30.12 -28.33
N MET A 195 -5.60 -29.99 -27.53
CA MET A 195 -5.50 -30.03 -26.07
C MET A 195 -5.48 -31.48 -25.62
N VAL A 196 -4.44 -31.88 -24.90
CA VAL A 196 -4.27 -33.23 -24.37
C VAL A 196 -4.30 -33.17 -22.84
N PRO A 197 -5.11 -34.01 -22.16
CA PRO A 197 -5.11 -34.06 -20.70
C PRO A 197 -3.77 -34.57 -20.18
N LYS A 198 -3.19 -33.84 -19.23
CA LYS A 198 -1.97 -34.22 -18.52
C LYS A 198 -2.23 -34.18 -17.02
N ASP A 199 -2.00 -35.31 -16.38
CA ASP A 199 -2.12 -35.44 -14.92
C ASP A 199 -0.86 -34.91 -14.25
N LEU A 200 -1.04 -33.98 -13.31
CA LEU A 200 0.01 -33.39 -12.51
C LEU A 200 -0.22 -33.72 -11.04
N VAL A 201 0.89 -33.97 -10.33
CA VAL A 201 0.89 -34.19 -8.89
C VAL A 201 1.63 -33.04 -8.22
N GLN A 202 0.95 -32.29 -7.38
CA GLN A 202 1.52 -31.21 -6.58
C GLN A 202 1.57 -31.61 -5.11
N ARG A 203 2.77 -31.55 -4.52
CA ARG A 203 3.00 -31.83 -3.11
C ARG A 203 2.93 -30.52 -2.34
N ILE A 204 1.90 -30.35 -1.51
CA ILE A 204 1.66 -29.12 -0.73
C ILE A 204 2.03 -29.39 0.73
N PRO A 205 3.08 -28.75 1.27
CA PRO A 205 3.41 -28.86 2.68
C PRO A 205 2.39 -28.10 3.53
N TYR A 206 1.99 -28.70 4.65
CA TYR A 206 1.12 -28.07 5.64
C TYR A 206 1.56 -28.45 7.05
N ARG A 207 1.24 -27.59 8.02
CA ARG A 207 1.58 -27.79 9.43
C ARG A 207 0.32 -28.00 10.25
N THR A 208 0.33 -28.98 11.14
CA THR A 208 -0.69 -29.18 12.16
C THR A 208 -0.12 -28.74 13.50
N CYS A 209 -0.98 -28.20 14.38
CA CYS A 209 -0.61 -27.83 15.74
C CYS A 209 -1.42 -28.69 16.70
N ARG A 210 -0.74 -29.29 17.68
CA ARG A 210 -1.39 -29.94 18.82
C ARG A 210 -0.88 -29.32 20.12
N MET A 211 -1.80 -29.02 21.02
CA MET A 211 -1.45 -28.53 22.36
C MET A 211 -1.12 -29.73 23.24
N VAL A 212 0.10 -29.77 23.78
CA VAL A 212 0.56 -30.81 24.69
C VAL A 212 0.70 -30.21 26.08
N ALA A 213 0.11 -30.85 27.09
CA ALA A 213 0.21 -30.43 28.47
C ALA A 213 1.57 -30.83 29.04
N GLU A 214 2.34 -29.85 29.52
CA GLU A 214 3.60 -30.03 30.23
C GLU A 214 3.43 -29.56 31.68
N THR A 215 3.71 -30.43 32.65
CA THR A 215 3.69 -30.08 34.08
C THR A 215 5.03 -29.46 34.47
N ARG A 216 5.02 -28.22 34.94
CA ARG A 216 6.19 -27.51 35.45
C ARG A 216 6.07 -27.31 36.95
N SER A 217 7.16 -27.48 37.68
CA SER A 217 7.24 -27.13 39.11
C SER A 217 8.00 -25.82 39.29
N GLN A 218 7.53 -25.01 40.23
CA GLN A 218 8.21 -23.79 40.67
C GLN A 218 8.16 -23.69 42.19
N GLN A 219 9.26 -23.26 42.80
CA GLN A 219 9.31 -22.94 44.23
C GLN A 219 8.92 -21.48 44.45
N ILE A 220 7.86 -21.25 45.21
CA ILE A 220 7.37 -19.92 45.55
C ILE A 220 7.81 -19.57 46.98
N PRO A 221 8.59 -18.50 47.20
CA PRO A 221 8.98 -18.07 48.54
C PRO A 221 7.80 -17.42 49.26
N TYR A 222 7.59 -17.78 50.52
CA TYR A 222 6.64 -17.14 51.43
C TYR A 222 7.33 -16.82 52.77
N ARG A 223 6.89 -15.74 53.43
CA ARG A 223 7.44 -15.31 54.72
C ARG A 223 6.59 -15.81 55.86
N VAL A 224 7.24 -16.42 56.85
CA VAL A 224 6.63 -16.82 58.12
C VAL A 224 7.15 -15.90 59.22
N CYS A 225 6.26 -15.45 60.10
CA CYS A 225 6.63 -14.69 61.30
C CYS A 225 6.59 -15.60 62.52
N ARG A 226 7.66 -15.62 63.31
CA ARG A 226 7.66 -16.19 64.65
C ARG A 226 8.03 -15.11 65.66
N PHE A 227 7.39 -15.12 66.82
CA PHE A 227 7.72 -14.19 67.91
C PHE A 227 8.63 -14.90 68.92
N GLU A 228 9.75 -14.26 69.24
CA GLU A 228 10.66 -14.71 70.29
C GLU A 228 10.64 -13.72 71.46
N THR A 229 10.63 -14.23 72.68
CA THR A 229 10.68 -13.42 73.91
C THR A 229 12.10 -12.95 74.20
N GLU A 230 12.29 -11.63 74.28
CA GLU A 230 13.55 -10.98 74.68
C GLU A 230 13.35 -10.26 76.02
N GLN A 231 14.21 -10.52 77.01
CA GLN A 231 14.22 -9.77 78.27
C GLN A 231 15.04 -8.48 78.12
N ARG A 232 14.45 -7.34 78.49
CA ARG A 232 15.11 -6.03 78.51
C ARG A 232 15.05 -5.41 79.90
N THR A 233 16.11 -4.71 80.29
CA THR A 233 16.17 -3.92 81.52
C THR A 233 16.03 -2.44 81.22
N ARG A 234 15.31 -1.72 82.08
CA ARG A 234 15.27 -0.24 82.10
C ARG A 234 15.54 0.29 83.50
N SER A 235 16.24 1.42 83.60
CA SER A 235 16.48 2.15 84.84
C SER A 235 15.43 3.25 85.03
N ILE A 236 14.67 3.20 86.12
CA ILE A 236 13.61 4.16 86.43
C ILE A 236 14.08 5.06 87.60
N PRO A 237 14.11 6.40 87.45
CA PRO A 237 14.45 7.29 88.54
C PRO A 237 13.31 7.38 89.57
N GLN A 238 13.67 7.41 90.84
CA GLN A 238 12.79 7.55 91.99
C GLN A 238 13.36 8.63 92.92
N THR A 239 12.52 9.56 93.36
CA THR A 239 12.91 10.63 94.30
C THR A 239 12.64 10.20 95.74
N VAL A 240 13.66 10.28 96.59
CA VAL A 240 13.57 9.96 98.02
C VAL A 240 13.87 11.22 98.83
N CYS A 241 13.04 11.52 99.83
CA CYS A 241 13.20 12.68 100.72
C CYS A 241 13.73 12.24 102.09
N ARG A 242 14.78 12.90 102.60
CA ARG A 242 15.25 12.73 103.99
C ARG A 242 15.30 14.07 104.73
N MET A 243 14.93 14.09 106.01
CA MET A 243 14.96 15.29 106.84
C MET A 243 16.34 15.47 107.49
N VAL A 244 16.90 16.68 107.43
CA VAL A 244 18.19 17.04 108.02
C VAL A 244 17.99 18.19 109.02
N SER A 245 18.57 18.10 110.22
CA SER A 245 18.43 19.08 111.30
C SER A 245 19.61 20.05 111.38
N GLU A 246 19.33 21.34 111.63
CA GLU A 246 20.29 22.45 111.73
C GLU A 246 20.03 23.26 113.03
N GLN A 247 21.08 23.73 113.73
CA GLN A 247 20.95 24.44 115.02
C GLN A 247 21.18 25.96 114.90
N HIS A 248 20.38 26.75 115.62
CA HIS A 248 20.38 28.22 115.67
C HIS A 248 20.28 28.74 117.11
N VAL A 249 20.61 30.02 117.38
CA VAL A 249 20.55 30.65 118.72
C VAL A 249 19.86 32.03 118.68
N ARG A 250 19.05 32.37 119.69
CA ARG A 250 18.37 33.70 119.83
C ARG A 250 18.63 34.34 121.22
N ARG A 251 18.53 35.68 121.36
CA ARG A 251 18.80 36.45 122.62
C ARG A 251 17.54 37.13 123.20
N ILE A 252 17.37 37.14 124.54
CA ILE A 252 16.16 37.63 125.27
C ILE A 252 16.55 38.51 126.51
N PRO A 253 15.98 39.72 126.75
CA PRO A 253 16.31 40.63 127.90
C PRO A 253 15.54 40.42 129.24
N TYR A 254 16.14 40.84 130.38
CA TYR A 254 15.56 40.93 131.75
C TYR A 254 16.26 41.99 132.68
N CYS A 255 15.68 42.38 133.86
CA CYS A 255 16.17 43.50 134.74
C CYS A 255 16.63 43.09 136.17
N VAL A 256 17.57 43.83 136.81
CA VAL A 256 18.07 43.63 138.21
C VAL A 256 18.19 44.95 139.03
N ARG A 257 17.94 44.93 140.37
CA ARG A 257 17.94 46.10 141.32
C ARG A 257 19.14 46.13 142.30
N LYS A 258 19.68 47.32 142.63
CA LYS A 258 20.71 47.57 143.67
C LYS A 258 20.30 48.71 144.65
N GLN A 259 20.45 48.51 145.98
CA GLN A 259 20.09 49.45 147.09
C GLN A 259 21.30 50.20 147.68
N VAL A 260 21.14 51.45 148.16
CA VAL A 260 22.18 52.30 148.81
C VAL A 260 21.54 53.17 149.94
N PRO A 261 22.14 53.34 151.14
CA PRO A 261 21.53 54.06 152.29
C PRO A 261 21.85 55.58 152.38
N TYR A 262 20.97 56.40 152.99
CA TYR A 262 21.23 57.81 153.39
C TYR A 262 20.42 58.25 154.66
N THR A 263 20.86 59.29 155.39
CA THR A 263 20.27 59.82 156.66
C THR A 263 20.08 61.37 156.67
N SER A 264 19.31 61.88 157.67
CA SER A 264 19.34 63.25 158.31
C SER A 264 18.30 64.31 157.85
N VAL A 265 17.75 65.29 158.61
CA VAL A 265 17.50 65.65 160.05
C VAL A 265 16.31 66.67 160.04
N GLN A 266 15.41 66.64 161.04
CA GLN A 266 14.23 67.53 161.16
C GLN A 266 14.51 68.87 161.88
N LYS A 267 13.82 69.95 161.47
CA LYS A 267 13.58 71.16 162.29
C LYS A 267 12.17 71.71 162.05
N VAL A 268 11.56 72.21 163.13
CA VAL A 268 10.19 72.76 163.21
C VAL A 268 10.25 74.29 163.30
N SER A 269 9.28 75.01 162.72
CA SER A 269 9.06 76.44 162.97
C SER A 269 7.59 76.85 162.98
N ARG A 270 7.25 77.76 163.90
CA ARG A 270 5.92 78.27 164.29
C ARG A 270 5.51 79.51 163.47
N LEU A 271 4.19 79.76 163.43
CA LEU A 271 3.41 80.63 162.52
C LEU A 271 3.45 82.15 162.80
N VAL A 272 3.24 82.95 161.74
CA VAL A 272 2.75 84.35 161.80
C VAL A 272 1.88 84.63 160.57
N PRO A 273 0.71 85.32 160.69
CA PRO A 273 -0.21 85.54 159.58
C PRO A 273 0.07 86.83 158.79
N ARG A 274 -0.30 86.85 157.51
CA ARG A 274 -0.47 88.09 156.74
C ARG A 274 -1.48 87.90 155.61
N GLN A 275 -2.51 88.74 155.56
CA GLN A 275 -3.44 88.86 154.43
C GLN A 275 -2.80 89.69 153.31
N VAL A 276 -2.95 89.23 152.07
CA VAL A 276 -2.75 90.04 150.87
C VAL A 276 -3.79 89.60 149.85
N GLU A 277 -4.68 90.50 149.47
CA GLU A 277 -5.56 90.33 148.32
C GLU A 277 -4.77 90.65 147.06
N GLN A 278 -4.90 89.85 145.99
CA GLN A 278 -4.75 90.38 144.65
C GLN A 278 -5.26 89.47 143.53
N THR A 279 -5.55 90.17 142.44
CA THR A 279 -6.53 89.95 141.39
C THR A 279 -6.14 88.93 140.32
N CYS A 280 -7.19 88.25 139.87
CA CYS A 280 -7.36 87.45 138.66
C CYS A 280 -6.86 88.12 137.36
N THR A 281 -6.44 87.30 136.38
CA THR A 281 -6.52 87.65 134.95
C THR A 281 -6.98 86.46 134.11
N ARG A 282 -7.85 86.82 133.18
CA ARG A 282 -8.65 86.00 132.26
C ARG A 282 -8.09 86.22 130.86
N MET A 283 -7.91 85.17 130.06
CA MET A 283 -7.63 85.30 128.63
C MET A 283 -8.64 84.52 127.78
N VAL A 284 -9.16 85.23 126.79
CA VAL A 284 -10.12 84.91 125.73
C VAL A 284 -9.62 85.76 124.54
N ALA A 285 -9.77 85.49 123.26
CA ALA A 285 -9.83 84.33 122.37
C ALA A 285 -9.42 84.92 121.00
N LYS A 286 -9.02 84.10 120.02
CA LYS A 286 -9.24 84.50 118.62
C LYS A 286 -9.39 83.29 117.71
N GLN A 287 -10.58 83.20 117.14
CA GLN A 287 -11.00 82.25 116.13
C GLN A 287 -10.56 82.71 114.75
N VAL A 288 -10.24 81.74 113.89
CA VAL A 288 -10.36 81.89 112.43
C VAL A 288 -11.08 80.63 111.93
N THR A 289 -12.22 80.85 111.28
CA THR A 289 -13.12 79.84 110.73
C THR A 289 -12.78 79.57 109.27
N ARG A 290 -12.97 78.33 108.81
CA ARG A 290 -13.31 78.07 107.41
C ARG A 290 -14.11 76.77 107.28
N GLU A 291 -15.30 76.93 106.71
CA GLU A 291 -16.30 75.92 106.39
C GLU A 291 -15.86 75.13 105.13
N VAL A 292 -16.32 73.91 104.87
CA VAL A 292 -17.56 73.49 104.17
C VAL A 292 -17.27 72.03 103.75
N PRO A 293 -18.20 71.19 103.28
CA PRO A 293 -19.50 70.76 103.77
C PRO A 293 -19.44 69.30 104.24
N TYR A 294 -20.29 68.92 105.19
CA TYR A 294 -20.63 67.51 105.44
C TYR A 294 -22.14 67.35 105.31
N VAL A 295 -22.56 66.34 104.55
CA VAL A 295 -23.97 65.98 104.39
C VAL A 295 -24.26 64.83 105.35
N LYS A 296 -25.09 65.16 106.35
CA LYS A 296 -25.78 64.21 107.21
C LYS A 296 -26.98 63.65 106.47
N SER A 297 -26.97 62.34 106.24
CA SER A 297 -28.21 61.58 106.08
C SER A 297 -28.29 60.63 107.27
N TYR A 298 -29.38 60.77 108.01
CA TYR A 298 -29.80 59.88 109.07
C TYR A 298 -30.84 58.93 108.47
N LEU A 299 -31.10 57.80 109.15
CA LEU A 299 -32.40 57.17 109.39
C LEU A 299 -32.07 55.82 110.06
N VAL A 300 -32.23 55.69 111.39
CA VAL A 300 -33.49 55.34 112.10
C VAL A 300 -33.92 53.89 111.76
N PRO A 301 -34.07 53.00 112.76
CA PRO A 301 -32.95 52.38 113.47
C PRO A 301 -33.29 50.91 113.76
N GLU A 302 -33.20 50.04 112.79
CA GLU A 302 -33.56 48.63 112.92
C GLU A 302 -32.79 47.91 111.82
N THR A 303 -32.33 46.67 111.91
CA THR A 303 -32.51 45.57 112.86
C THR A 303 -31.32 44.63 112.64
N VAL A 304 -31.14 43.72 113.58
CA VAL A 304 -29.87 43.06 113.93
C VAL A 304 -29.29 42.13 112.86
N CYS A 305 -28.00 42.37 112.57
CA CYS A 305 -26.87 41.53 112.15
C CYS A 305 -27.19 40.12 111.62
N GLY A 306 -26.84 39.76 110.37
CA GLY A 306 -25.53 39.97 109.72
C GLY A 306 -24.79 38.62 109.71
N SER A 307 -25.17 37.70 108.83
CA SER A 307 -24.57 37.46 107.49
C SER A 307 -23.10 37.05 107.61
N ALA A 308 -22.75 35.76 107.67
CA ALA A 308 -22.97 34.72 106.66
C ALA A 308 -22.41 35.07 105.28
N MET A 309 -21.43 34.25 104.87
CA MET A 309 -21.17 33.84 103.49
C MET A 309 -20.66 34.95 102.55
N SER A 310 -19.90 34.72 101.49
CA SER A 310 -19.12 33.64 100.92
C SER A 310 -18.58 34.25 99.61
N ALA A 311 -17.46 33.75 99.10
CA ALA A 311 -17.09 33.81 97.67
C ALA A 311 -16.71 35.23 97.12
N PRO A 312 -16.43 35.42 95.82
CA PRO A 312 -15.32 34.86 95.02
C PRO A 312 -14.64 35.90 94.07
N CYS A 313 -13.78 35.41 93.17
CA CYS A 313 -13.49 35.90 91.80
C CYS A 313 -12.49 37.07 91.55
N SER A 314 -11.39 36.76 90.85
CA SER A 314 -11.03 37.21 89.46
C SER A 314 -10.46 38.63 89.35
N GLY A 315 -9.39 38.97 88.63
CA GLY A 315 -8.55 38.31 87.62
C GLY A 315 -7.58 39.35 87.02
N SER A 316 -6.91 38.99 85.93
CA SER A 316 -5.92 39.74 85.11
C SER A 316 -4.48 39.78 85.65
N GLY A 317 -3.41 39.53 84.89
CA GLY A 317 -3.22 39.16 83.49
C GLY A 317 -1.73 39.25 83.15
N ASN A 318 -1.21 38.29 82.36
CA ASN A 318 0.12 38.22 81.70
C ASN A 318 1.36 38.28 82.63
N CYS A 319 2.49 37.58 82.45
CA CYS A 319 3.21 37.12 81.27
C CYS A 319 4.37 36.19 81.71
N CYS A 320 4.92 35.43 80.74
CA CYS A 320 6.26 34.84 80.71
C CYS A 320 6.58 33.68 81.66
N GLY A 321 6.55 32.48 81.09
CA GLY A 321 7.40 31.37 81.53
C GLY A 321 8.86 31.59 81.14
N CYS A 322 9.76 31.22 82.05
CA CYS A 322 11.01 30.56 81.72
C CYS A 322 10.94 29.15 82.27
N SER A 323 11.42 28.21 81.47
CA SER A 323 11.56 26.79 81.76
C SER A 323 12.49 26.51 82.96
N PRO A 324 12.64 25.24 83.32
CA PRO A 324 13.88 24.57 82.87
C PRO A 324 13.69 23.68 81.65
#